data_AF-A0A2H6N4G9-F1
#
_entry.id   AF-A0A2H6N4G9-F1
#
_cell.length_a   1.000
_cell.length_b   1.000
_cell.length_c   1.000
_cell.angle_alpha   90.00
_cell.angle_beta   90.00
_cell.angle_gamma   90.00
#
_symmetry.space_group_name_H-M   'P 1'
#
loop_
_entity.id
_entity.type
_entity.pdbx_description
1 polymer ?
#
loop_
_entity_poly.entity_id
_entity_poly.type
_entity_poly.pdbx_seq_one_letter_code
_entity_poly.pdbx_strand_id
1 'polypeptide(L)'
;GQLRLLLEPTQAAKLKGDYRTGKRLNMRKVIPYIASQFRKDKIWLRRTKPSKRQYQICLALDDSASMVDNHSKQLAYESLAVIGNALTLLEVGQIAICSFGETVQLLHPFHEQFNDR
;
A
#
# COMPACT_ATOMS: atom_id res chain seq x y z
N GLY A 1 -2.22 -13.04 10.33
CA GLY A 1 -3.37 -13.53 9.53
C GLY A 1 -4.33 -12.43 9.06
N GLN A 2 -4.68 -11.44 9.88
CA GLN A 2 -5.74 -10.47 9.57
C GLN A 2 -5.32 -9.24 8.76
N LEU A 3 -4.10 -8.72 8.94
CA LEU A 3 -3.61 -7.53 8.23
C LEU A 3 -3.57 -7.71 6.70
N ARG A 4 -3.28 -8.93 6.24
CA ARG A 4 -3.24 -9.26 4.80
C ARG A 4 -4.62 -9.11 4.13
N LEU A 5 -5.72 -9.38 4.83
CA LEU A 5 -7.09 -9.27 4.29
C LEU A 5 -7.57 -7.82 4.17
N LEU A 6 -7.17 -6.94 5.08
CA LEU A 6 -7.51 -5.50 5.03
C LEU A 6 -6.59 -4.72 4.07
N LEU A 7 -5.33 -5.14 3.97
CA LEU A 7 -4.32 -4.51 3.13
C LEU A 7 -4.16 -5.20 1.78
N GLU A 8 -4.94 -6.24 1.52
CA GLU A 8 -4.93 -6.91 0.23
C GLU A 8 -5.25 -5.87 -0.84
N PRO A 9 -4.32 -5.61 -1.78
CA PRO A 9 -4.57 -4.66 -2.83
C PRO A 9 -5.80 -5.17 -3.55
N THR A 10 -6.89 -4.38 -3.54
CA THR A 10 -8.12 -4.71 -4.26
C THR A 10 -7.69 -4.97 -5.70
N GLN A 11 -7.57 -6.26 -6.06
CA GLN A 11 -6.75 -6.65 -7.20
C GLN A 11 -7.40 -6.06 -8.45
N ALA A 12 -6.73 -5.06 -9.01
CA ALA A 12 -7.08 -4.37 -10.23
C ALA A 12 -8.36 -3.50 -10.25
N ALA A 13 -8.39 -2.39 -9.51
CA ALA A 13 -9.47 -1.40 -9.67
C ALA A 13 -9.40 -0.59 -10.99
N LYS A 14 -8.19 -0.39 -11.58
CA LYS A 14 -8.01 0.48 -12.75
C LYS A 14 -8.20 -0.28 -14.07
N LEU A 15 -8.86 0.36 -15.03
CA LEU A 15 -9.05 -0.15 -16.39
C LEU A 15 -7.77 0.04 -17.21
N LYS A 16 -7.34 -1.03 -17.89
CA LYS A 16 -6.28 -1.04 -18.90
C LYS A 16 -6.89 -1.49 -20.23
N GLY A 17 -6.45 -0.92 -21.35
CA GLY A 17 -7.00 -1.19 -22.67
C GLY A 17 -6.27 -2.27 -23.46
N ASP A 18 -6.63 -2.33 -24.74
CA ASP A 18 -5.97 -3.11 -25.81
C ASP A 18 -6.23 -4.61 -25.76
N TYR A 19 -7.38 -4.97 -25.20
CA TYR A 19 -7.87 -6.34 -25.20
C TYR A 19 -8.88 -6.57 -26.33
N ARG A 20 -8.95 -7.81 -26.83
CA ARG A 20 -9.96 -8.26 -27.80
C ARG A 20 -11.35 -8.44 -27.19
N THR A 21 -11.44 -8.58 -25.88
CA THR A 21 -12.71 -8.70 -25.13
C THR A 21 -12.61 -7.99 -23.78
N GLY A 22 -13.74 -7.53 -23.23
CA GLY A 22 -13.82 -6.87 -21.92
C GLY A 22 -15.23 -6.41 -21.58
N LYS A 23 -15.41 -5.80 -20.40
CA LYS A 23 -16.73 -5.29 -19.96
C LYS A 23 -16.97 -3.81 -20.30
N ARG A 24 -15.93 -3.10 -20.79
CA ARG A 24 -16.01 -1.68 -21.18
C ARG A 24 -15.22 -1.44 -22.48
N LEU A 25 -15.71 -0.53 -23.31
CA LEU A 25 -15.06 -0.11 -24.56
C LEU A 25 -14.13 1.08 -24.33
N ASN A 26 -13.02 1.13 -25.07
CA ASN A 26 -12.18 2.31 -25.19
C ASN A 26 -12.76 3.25 -26.25
N MET A 27 -13.46 4.30 -25.83
CA MET A 27 -14.14 5.24 -26.72
C MET A 27 -13.20 5.88 -27.76
N ARG A 28 -11.91 6.07 -27.45
CA ARG A 28 -10.93 6.62 -28.41
C ARG A 28 -10.61 5.67 -29.57
N LYS A 29 -10.88 4.37 -29.43
CA LYS A 29 -10.58 3.34 -30.43
C LYS A 29 -11.80 2.88 -31.24
N VAL A 30 -13.00 3.37 -30.93
CA VAL A 30 -14.23 2.99 -31.64
C VAL A 30 -14.20 3.44 -33.11
N ILE A 31 -13.78 4.68 -33.39
CA ILE A 31 -13.70 5.21 -34.75
C ILE A 31 -12.72 4.41 -35.63
N PRO A 32 -11.45 4.18 -35.22
CA PRO A 32 -10.53 3.34 -35.99
C PRO A 32 -10.98 1.88 -36.17
N TYR A 33 -11.75 1.33 -35.23
CA TYR A 33 -12.28 -0.03 -35.30
C TYR A 33 -13.32 -0.17 -36.42
N ILE A 34 -14.30 0.73 -36.46
CA ILE A 34 -15.32 0.78 -37.51
C ILE A 34 -14.66 1.04 -38.87
N ALA A 35 -13.77 2.03 -38.95
CA ALA A 35 -13.04 2.37 -40.18
C ALA A 35 -12.16 1.21 -40.71
N SER A 36 -11.74 0.30 -39.83
CA SER A 36 -10.95 -0.88 -40.21
C SER A 36 -11.79 -2.08 -40.65
N GLN A 37 -13.12 -1.96 -40.78
CA GLN A 37 -14.03 -3.09 -41.00
C GLN A 37 -13.86 -4.16 -39.90
N PHE A 38 -13.87 -3.72 -38.65
CA PHE A 38 -13.76 -4.57 -37.46
C PHE A 38 -12.42 -5.32 -37.29
N ARG A 39 -11.39 -5.01 -38.10
CA ARG A 39 -10.07 -5.65 -38.02
C ARG A 39 -9.24 -5.21 -36.82
N LYS A 40 -9.36 -3.97 -36.35
CA LYS A 40 -8.64 -3.43 -35.17
C LYS A 40 -9.38 -3.77 -33.86
N ASP A 41 -9.55 -5.05 -33.60
CA ASP A 41 -10.40 -5.65 -32.54
C ASP A 41 -9.96 -5.40 -31.08
N LYS A 42 -8.76 -4.88 -30.85
CA LYS A 42 -8.22 -4.55 -29.52
C LYS A 42 -8.78 -3.23 -28.96
N ILE A 43 -10.10 -3.16 -28.81
CA ILE A 43 -10.82 -1.96 -28.34
C ILE A 43 -11.32 -2.06 -26.90
N TRP A 44 -11.15 -3.20 -26.24
CA TRP A 44 -11.74 -3.44 -24.93
C TRP A 44 -10.82 -3.04 -23.78
N LEU A 45 -11.43 -2.56 -22.70
CA LEU A 45 -10.80 -2.30 -21.42
C LEU A 45 -11.09 -3.45 -20.45
N ARG A 46 -10.07 -3.88 -19.70
CA ARG A 46 -10.19 -4.83 -18.59
C ARG A 46 -9.68 -4.20 -17.29
N ARG A 47 -10.25 -4.61 -16.16
CA ARG A 47 -9.75 -4.29 -14.82
C ARG A 47 -8.55 -5.19 -14.52
N THR A 48 -7.39 -4.83 -15.03
CA THR A 48 -6.14 -5.60 -14.88
C THR A 48 -4.98 -4.74 -14.36
N LYS A 49 -5.16 -3.41 -14.25
CA LYS A 49 -4.10 -2.55 -13.70
C LYS A 49 -4.19 -2.61 -12.17
N PRO A 50 -3.17 -3.14 -11.47
CA PRO A 50 -3.14 -3.14 -10.01
C PRO A 50 -3.35 -1.71 -9.51
N SER A 51 -4.32 -1.50 -8.62
CA SER A 51 -4.32 -0.28 -7.80
C SER A 51 -3.43 -0.57 -6.60
N LYS A 52 -2.11 -0.42 -6.77
CA LYS A 52 -1.23 -0.32 -5.60
C LYS A 52 -1.71 0.92 -4.83
N ARG A 53 -2.43 0.72 -3.72
CA ARG A 53 -2.74 1.80 -2.78
C ARG A 53 -1.44 2.03 -2.02
N GLN A 54 -0.85 3.21 -2.17
CA GLN A 54 0.28 3.63 -1.34
C GLN A 54 -0.33 4.19 -0.05
N TYR A 55 -0.15 3.49 1.06
CA TYR A 55 -0.50 3.98 2.38
C TYR A 55 0.73 4.59 3.04
N GLN A 56 0.50 5.63 3.83
CA GLN A 56 1.49 6.21 4.73
C GLN A 56 1.03 5.88 6.15
N ILE A 57 1.81 5.07 6.86
CA ILE A 57 1.48 4.60 8.22
C ILE A 57 2.47 5.21 9.20
N CYS A 58 2.00 6.04 10.13
CA CYS A 58 2.82 6.58 11.22
C CYS A 58 2.53 5.78 12.50
N LEU A 59 3.57 5.20 13.09
CA LEU A 59 3.52 4.52 14.37
C LEU A 59 4.07 5.45 15.45
N ALA A 60 3.26 5.78 16.45
CA ALA A 60 3.65 6.62 17.56
C ALA A 60 3.87 5.76 18.82
N LEU A 61 5.05 5.86 19.42
CA LEU A 61 5.46 5.17 20.64
C LEU A 61 5.34 6.10 21.85
N ASP A 62 4.57 5.69 22.85
CA ASP A 62 4.53 6.40 24.13
C ASP A 62 5.81 6.10 24.94
N ASP A 63 6.60 7.13 25.27
CA ASP A 63 7.79 7.02 26.12
C ASP A 63 7.62 7.67 27.51
N SER A 64 6.39 8.06 27.87
CA SER A 64 6.05 8.79 29.08
C SER A 64 6.23 7.98 30.38
N ALA A 65 6.04 8.66 31.53
CA ALA A 65 6.24 8.11 32.86
C ALA A 65 5.37 6.86 33.17
N SER A 66 4.23 6.69 32.49
CA SER A 66 3.36 5.51 32.60
C SER A 66 3.97 4.25 31.98
N MET A 67 4.97 4.42 31.10
CA MET A 67 5.72 3.36 30.45
C MET A 67 7.05 3.06 31.17
N VAL A 68 7.29 3.58 32.38
CA VAL A 68 8.59 3.46 33.10
C VAL A 68 8.93 2.03 33.53
N ASP A 69 8.00 1.09 33.44
CA ASP A 69 8.36 -0.32 33.58
C ASP A 69 9.19 -0.78 32.37
N ASN A 70 10.46 -1.13 32.60
CA ASN A 70 11.39 -1.60 31.57
C ASN A 70 10.78 -2.73 30.72
N HIS A 71 9.92 -3.56 31.33
CA HIS A 71 9.26 -4.66 30.65
C HIS A 71 8.22 -4.19 29.62
N SER A 72 7.45 -3.14 29.93
CA SER A 72 6.46 -2.56 29.01
C SER A 72 7.12 -1.87 27.82
N LYS A 73 8.25 -1.18 28.02
CA LYS A 73 9.01 -0.57 26.91
C LYS A 73 9.54 -1.62 25.95
N GLN A 74 10.18 -2.67 26.46
CA GLN A 74 10.78 -3.71 25.63
C GLN A 74 9.72 -4.43 24.77
N LEU A 75 8.58 -4.79 25.36
CA LEU A 75 7.46 -5.41 24.63
C LEU A 75 6.85 -4.49 23.57
N ALA A 76 6.78 -3.18 23.83
CA ALA A 76 6.30 -2.20 22.85
C ALA A 76 7.25 -2.08 21.65
N TYR A 77 8.56 -2.07 21.87
CA TYR A 77 9.56 -2.06 20.80
C TYR A 77 9.55 -3.35 19.98
N GLU A 78 9.48 -4.52 20.63
CA GLU A 78 9.40 -5.81 19.94
C GLU A 78 8.12 -5.90 19.09
N SER A 79 6.98 -5.46 19.62
CA SER A 79 5.71 -5.42 18.89
C SER A 79 5.78 -4.48 17.68
N LEU A 80 6.42 -3.32 17.85
CA LEU A 80 6.60 -2.34 16.78
C LEU A 80 7.49 -2.90 15.66
N ALA A 81 8.59 -3.57 16.00
CA ALA A 81 9.47 -4.21 15.01
C ALA A 81 8.69 -5.27 14.21
N VAL A 82 7.89 -6.10 14.89
CA VAL A 82 7.05 -7.11 14.22
C VAL A 82 6.02 -6.46 13.29
N ILE A 83 5.36 -5.37 13.72
CA ILE A 83 4.39 -4.65 12.89
C ILE A 83 5.09 -3.96 11.70
N GLY A 84 6.22 -3.29 11.93
CA GLY A 84 7.01 -2.63 10.89
C GLY A 84 7.48 -3.61 9.81
N ASN A 85 8.00 -4.77 10.22
CA ASN A 85 8.39 -5.84 9.32
C ASN A 85 7.21 -6.42 8.54
N ALA A 86 6.08 -6.69 9.21
CA ALA A 86 4.88 -7.20 8.55
C ALA A 86 4.32 -6.22 7.52
N LEU A 87 4.31 -4.91 7.82
CA LEU A 87 3.86 -3.87 6.89
C LEU A 87 4.82 -3.68 5.72
N THR A 88 6.13 -3.83 5.95
CA THR A 88 7.16 -3.81 4.90
C THR A 88 6.99 -4.99 3.94
N LEU A 89 6.79 -6.21 4.49
CA LEU A 89 6.50 -7.42 3.71
C LEU A 89 5.22 -7.33 2.88
N LEU A 90 4.24 -6.55 3.34
CA LEU A 90 2.96 -6.36 2.66
C LEU A 90 2.99 -5.26 1.56
N GLU A 91 4.17 -4.66 1.28
CA GLU A 91 4.35 -3.56 0.30
C GLU A 91 3.36 -2.39 0.49
N VAL A 92 3.01 -2.09 1.74
CA VAL A 92 1.86 -1.21 2.06
C VAL A 92 2.13 0.26 1.71
N GLY A 93 3.38 0.62 1.42
CA GLY A 93 3.80 1.96 1.03
C GLY A 93 4.95 2.44 1.89
N GLN A 94 4.72 3.52 2.64
CA GLN A 94 5.71 4.17 3.49
C GLN A 94 5.33 4.05 4.96
N ILE A 95 6.32 3.85 5.83
CA ILE A 95 6.14 3.71 7.28
C ILE A 95 7.01 4.76 7.97
N ALA A 96 6.47 5.45 8.97
CA ALA A 96 7.21 6.31 9.87
C ALA A 96 7.02 5.86 11.31
N ILE A 97 8.01 6.09 12.16
CA ILE A 97 7.99 5.81 13.59
C ILE A 97 8.38 7.08 14.33
N CYS A 98 7.57 7.50 15.28
CA CYS A 98 7.91 8.57 16.22
C CYS A 98 7.75 8.09 17.66
N SER A 99 8.56 8.62 18.58
CA SER A 99 8.27 8.56 20.01
C SER A 99 7.62 9.85 20.47
N PHE A 100 6.76 9.75 21.48
CA PHE A 100 6.07 10.87 22.10
C PHE A 100 5.97 10.66 23.62
N GLY A 101 6.22 11.73 24.36
CA GLY A 101 6.03 11.82 25.81
C GLY A 101 6.29 13.24 26.27
N GLU A 102 7.46 13.52 26.85
CA GLU A 102 7.87 14.89 27.15
C GLU A 102 8.28 15.67 25.88
N THR A 103 8.87 14.98 24.91
CA THR A 103 9.19 15.52 23.58
C THR A 103 8.74 14.55 22.50
N VAL A 104 8.50 15.07 21.28
CA VAL A 104 8.21 14.24 20.11
C VAL A 104 9.50 14.07 19.31
N GLN A 105 9.93 12.83 19.12
CA GLN A 105 11.11 12.52 18.30
C GLN A 105 10.73 11.61 17.15
N LEU A 106 11.13 11.98 15.94
CA LEU A 106 10.97 11.12 14.77
C LEU A 106 12.12 10.12 14.74
N LEU A 107 11.82 8.86 15.06
CA LEU A 107 12.80 7.78 15.08
C LEU A 107 13.06 7.21 13.69
N HIS A 108 12.01 7.15 12.85
CA HIS A 108 12.10 6.66 11.49
C HIS A 108 11.19 7.48 10.57
N PRO A 109 11.71 8.14 9.53
CA PRO A 109 10.88 8.90 8.61
C PRO A 109 10.31 8.03 7.47
N PHE A 110 9.19 8.46 6.88
CA PHE A 110 8.46 7.73 5.81
C PHE A 110 9.29 7.30 4.59
N HIS A 111 10.37 8.00 4.31
CA HIS A 111 11.22 7.77 3.14
C HIS A 111 12.41 6.84 3.40
N GLU A 112 12.65 6.47 4.66
CA GLU A 112 13.69 5.51 4.99
C GLU A 112 13.13 4.08 4.95
N GLN A 113 13.96 3.10 4.58
CA GLN A 113 13.55 1.70 4.60
C GLN A 113 13.73 1.15 6.01
N PHE A 114 12.68 0.54 6.54
CA PHE A 114 12.76 -0.17 7.82
C PHE A 114 13.65 -1.41 7.62
N ASN A 115 14.86 -1.39 8.20
CA ASN A 115 15.82 -2.49 8.17
C ASN A 115 16.08 -2.98 9.59
N ASP A 116 15.97 -4.29 9.78
CA ASP A 116 16.06 -5.02 11.06
C ASP A 116 17.49 -5.17 11.61
N ARG A 117 18.40 -4.22 11.33
CA ARG A 117 19.81 -4.30 11.76
C ARG A 117 20.05 -3.73 13.15
#